data_AF-A0A2V8MC24-F1
#
_entry.id   AF-A0A2V8MC24-F1
#
_cell.length_a   1.000
_cell.length_b   1.000
_cell.length_c   1.000
_cell.angle_alpha   90.00
_cell.angle_beta   90.00
_cell.angle_gamma   90.00
#
_symmetry.space_group_name_H-M   'P 1'
#
loop_
_entity.id
_entity.type
_entity.pdbx_description
1 polymer ?
#
loop_
_entity_poly.entity_id
_entity_poly.type
_entity_poly.pdbx_seq_one_letter_code
_entity_poly.pdbx_strand_id
1 'polypeptide(L)' 'MNESSAAAVSRPKSWLFVCVENSNRSQMAEAFARIHGGDKVEAYSAGSRPSGKINPKA' A
#
# COMPACT_ATOMS: atom_id res chain seq x y z
N MET A 1 30.84 -25.03 -12.44
CA MET A 1 29.40 -24.77 -12.65
C MET A 1 28.65 -25.25 -11.42
N ASN A 2 28.31 -24.35 -10.50
CA ASN A 2 26.98 -24.25 -9.86
C ASN A 2 27.00 -23.06 -8.88
N GLU A 3 26.89 -21.83 -9.41
CA GLU A 3 26.46 -20.69 -8.60
C GLU A 3 24.93 -20.72 -8.59
N SER A 4 24.35 -21.18 -7.49
CA SER A 4 22.96 -20.88 -7.17
C SER A 4 22.91 -20.36 -5.75
N SER A 5 23.44 -19.15 -5.58
CA SER A 5 23.11 -18.30 -4.43
C SER A 5 21.67 -17.86 -4.64
N ALA A 6 20.74 -18.50 -3.93
CA ALA A 6 19.38 -18.03 -3.82
C ALA A 6 19.43 -16.62 -3.23
N ALA A 7 19.24 -15.60 -4.07
CA ALA A 7 19.10 -14.23 -3.63
C ALA A 7 18.03 -14.19 -2.53
N ALA A 8 18.37 -13.65 -1.36
CA ALA A 8 17.43 -13.52 -0.26
C ALA A 8 16.17 -12.81 -0.77
N VAL A 9 15.04 -13.53 -0.82
CA VAL A 9 13.76 -12.96 -1.23
C VAL A 9 13.41 -11.93 -0.17
N SER A 10 13.64 -10.65 -0.49
CA SER A 10 13.30 -9.57 0.43
C SER A 10 11.78 -9.51 0.54
N ARG A 11 11.26 -9.71 1.75
CA ARG A 11 9.82 -9.55 2.00
C ARG A 11 9.37 -8.16 1.56
N PRO A 12 8.18 -8.02 0.96
CA PRO A 12 7.64 -6.73 0.59
C PRO A 12 7.54 -5.82 1.83
N LYS A 13 7.77 -4.53 1.63
CA LYS A 13 7.69 -3.55 2.71
C LYS A 13 6.22 -3.16 2.92
N SER A 14 5.73 -3.30 4.15
CA SER A 14 4.35 -2.93 4.48
C SER A 14 4.23 -1.44 4.81
N TRP A 15 3.34 -0.72 4.11
CA TRP A 15 3.13 0.72 4.22
C TRP A 15 1.68 1.01 4.62
N LEU A 16 1.48 1.96 5.54
CA LEU A 16 0.15 2.41 5.97
C LEU A 16 -0.03 3.90 5.69
N PHE A 17 -1.03 4.23 4.89
CA PHE A 17 -1.43 5.61 4.63
C PHE A 17 -2.62 5.99 5.52
N VAL A 18 -2.49 7.05 6.31
CA VAL A 18 -3.53 7.48 7.25
C VAL A 18 -4.04 8.87 6.87
N CYS A 19 -5.35 9.03 6.79
CA CYS A 19 -5.99 10.35 6.80
C CYS A 19 -7.08 10.42 7.85
N VAL A 20 -7.96 11.43 7.83
CA VAL A 20 -9.04 11.52 8.82
C VAL A 20 -10.14 10.49 8.52
N GLU A 21 -10.72 10.57 7.33
CA GLU A 21 -11.97 9.85 7.01
C GLU A 21 -11.79 8.54 6.26
N ASN A 22 -10.55 8.22 5.87
CA ASN A 22 -10.23 7.13 4.95
C ASN A 22 -11.10 7.11 3.68
N SER A 23 -11.48 8.30 3.20
CA SER A 23 -12.43 8.46 2.09
C SER A 23 -11.77 8.90 0.78
N ASN A 24 -10.59 9.53 0.80
CA ASN A 24 -9.95 10.05 -0.42
C ASN A 24 -8.42 9.87 -0.37
N ARG A 25 -7.68 10.80 0.25
CA ARG A 25 -6.20 10.84 0.18
C ARG A 25 -5.51 9.52 0.54
N SER A 26 -5.91 8.88 1.64
CA SER A 26 -5.28 7.60 2.02
C SER A 26 -5.68 6.43 1.10
N GLN A 27 -6.90 6.44 0.54
CA GLN A 27 -7.35 5.46 -0.46
C GLN A 27 -6.55 5.61 -1.78
N MET A 28 -6.39 6.85 -2.27
CA MET A 28 -5.59 7.15 -3.45
C MET A 28 -4.13 6.74 -3.29
N ALA A 29 -3.55 7.04 -2.13
CA ALA A 29 -2.15 6.70 -1.85
C ALA A 29 -1.92 5.19 -1.78
N GLU A 30 -2.85 4.43 -1.18
CA GLU A 30 -2.79 2.96 -1.19
C GLU A 30 -2.86 2.41 -2.62
N ALA A 31 -3.81 2.86 -3.43
CA ALA A 31 -3.94 2.42 -4.82
C ALA A 31 -2.67 2.75 -5.63
N PHE A 32 -2.17 3.99 -5.50
CA PHE A 32 -0.93 4.43 -6.15
C PHE A 32 0.27 3.56 -5.75
N ALA A 33 0.43 3.29 -4.46
CA ALA A 33 1.51 2.47 -3.95
C ALA A 33 1.43 1.01 -4.42
N ARG A 34 0.22 0.43 -4.53
CA ARG A 34 0.04 -0.92 -5.10
C ARG A 34 0.40 -0.95 -6.59
N ILE A 35 -0.06 0.03 -7.37
CA ILE A 35 0.19 0.10 -8.82
C ILE A 35 1.69 0.26 -9.11
N HIS A 36 2.38 1.15 -8.39
CA HIS A 36 3.77 1.48 -8.67
C HIS A 36 4.79 0.66 -7.86
N GLY A 37 4.38 0.13 -6.70
CA GLY A 37 5.24 -0.66 -5.81
C GLY A 37 5.38 -2.13 -6.23
N GLY A 38 4.41 -2.68 -6.96
CA GLY A 38 4.39 -4.08 -7.40
C GLY A 38 4.63 -5.05 -6.24
N ASP A 39 5.36 -6.13 -6.49
CA ASP A 39 5.64 -7.18 -5.51
C ASP A 39 6.59 -6.76 -4.37
N LYS A 40 7.06 -5.50 -4.37
CA LYS A 40 7.98 -4.97 -3.35
C LYS A 40 7.25 -4.26 -2.21
N VAL A 41 5.96 -3.99 -2.35
CA VAL A 41 5.19 -3.18 -1.40
C VAL A 41 3.85 -3.84 -1.07
N GLU A 42 3.54 -3.89 0.22
CA GLU A 42 2.20 -4.17 0.72
C GLU A 42 1.61 -2.88 1.25
N ALA A 43 0.66 -2.27 0.55
CA ALA A 43 0.06 -1.00 0.95
C ALA A 43 -1.34 -1.17 1.53
N TYR A 44 -1.58 -0.44 2.63
CA TYR A 44 -2.83 -0.38 3.37
C TYR A 44 -3.23 1.08 3.60
N SER A 45 -4.52 1.35 3.81
CA SER A 45 -5.01 2.67 4.24
C SER A 45 -5.90 2.60 5.48
N ALA A 46 -5.93 3.71 6.23
CA ALA A 46 -6.78 3.87 7.40
C ALA A 46 -7.25 5.32 7.61
N GLY A 47 -8.13 5.49 8.60
CA GLY A 47 -8.73 6.76 9.00
C GLY A 47 -8.83 6.87 10.52
N SER A 48 -8.51 8.04 11.10
CA SER A 48 -8.71 8.28 12.53
C SER A 48 -10.19 8.43 12.92
N ARG A 49 -11.04 8.85 11.98
CA ARG A 49 -12.49 8.91 12.09
C ARG A 49 -13.12 8.52 10.75
N PRO A 50 -13.16 7.21 10.41
CA PRO A 50 -13.61 6.74 9.10
C PRO A 50 -15.03 7.21 8.78
N SER A 51 -15.24 7.71 7.57
CA SER A 51 -16.57 8.17 7.11
C SER A 51 -17.51 7.02 6.75
N GLY A 52 -17.00 5.80 6.62
CA GLY A 52 -17.75 4.61 6.18
C GLY A 52 -18.04 4.59 4.68
N LYS A 53 -17.61 5.61 3.91
CA LYS A 53 -17.80 5.67 2.45
C LYS A 53 -16.55 6.23 1.78
N ILE A 54 -16.18 5.67 0.63
CA ILE A 54 -15.15 6.25 -0.22
C ILE A 54 -15.76 7.45 -0.98
N ASN A 55 -15.00 8.53 -1.11
CA ASN A 55 -15.37 9.67 -1.93
C ASN A 55 -15.43 9.23 -3.40
N PRO A 56 -16.52 9.48 -4.14
CA PRO A 56 -16.63 9.08 -5.54
C PRO A 56 -15.55 9.66 -6.48
N LYS A 57 -14.80 10.67 -6.04
CA LYS A 57 -13.66 11.29 -6.74
C LYS A 57 -12.30 10.91 -6.17
N ALA A 58 -12.26 9.94 -5.25
CA ALA A 58 -11.00 9.31 -4.85
C ALA A 58 -10.42 8.54 -6.04
#